data_AF-F8L593-F1
#
_entry.id   AF-F8L593-F1
#
_cell.length_a   1.000
_cell.length_b   1.000
_cell.length_c   1.000
_cell.angle_alpha   90.00
_cell.angle_beta   90.00
_cell.angle_gamma   90.00
#
_symmetry.space_group_name_H-M   'P 1'
#
loop_
_entity.id
_entity.type
_entity.pdbx_description
1 polymer ?
#
loop_
_entity_poly.entity_id
_entity_poly.type
_entity_poly.pdbx_seq_one_letter_code
_entity_poly.pdbx_strand_id
1 'polypeptide(L)'
;MDKKFKEGMSVQELENFGKKYRFEIFFILYFLLATLLTFLFFGATWSIFLAGIGGILGVWLPGKVEKAAKAAFQFVYKQEKITRLILAIVGAVIAFFLPPLVFFFMGLMGGAGMNRASAAVPKKHDDGEGGGPQ
;
A
#
# COMPACT_ATOMS: atom_id res chain seq x y z
N MET A 1 -12.78 -28.97 -7.83
CA MET A 1 -13.23 -27.93 -8.78
C MET A 1 -14.70 -27.62 -8.54
N ASP A 2 -14.95 -26.38 -8.10
CA ASP A 2 -16.07 -25.51 -8.50
C ASP A 2 -17.52 -25.88 -8.16
N LYS A 3 -17.90 -25.76 -6.87
CA LYS A 3 -19.31 -25.54 -6.48
C LYS A 3 -19.55 -24.43 -5.45
N LYS A 4 -18.52 -23.66 -5.02
CA LYS A 4 -18.66 -22.60 -4.00
C LYS A 4 -18.84 -21.17 -4.53
N PHE A 5 -18.94 -20.97 -5.85
CA PHE A 5 -19.05 -19.64 -6.45
C PHE A 5 -20.47 -19.21 -6.85
N LYS A 6 -21.51 -20.00 -6.50
CA LYS A 6 -22.91 -19.72 -6.91
C LYS A 6 -23.88 -19.35 -5.78
N GLU A 7 -23.43 -19.33 -4.54
CA GLU A 7 -24.21 -18.74 -3.44
C GLU A 7 -23.81 -17.26 -3.36
N GLY A 8 -24.70 -16.39 -3.81
CA GLY A 8 -24.54 -14.95 -3.65
C GLY A 8 -24.30 -14.64 -2.18
N MET A 9 -23.26 -13.86 -1.90
CA MET A 9 -22.95 -13.38 -0.56
C MET A 9 -24.22 -12.74 0.01
N SER A 10 -24.66 -13.22 1.19
CA SER A 10 -25.89 -12.71 1.79
C SER A 10 -25.74 -11.21 2.08
N VAL A 11 -26.80 -10.42 1.96
CA VAL A 11 -26.75 -8.96 2.23
C VAL A 11 -26.22 -8.69 3.65
N GLN A 12 -26.52 -9.57 4.61
CA GLN A 12 -25.99 -9.53 5.97
C GLN A 12 -24.49 -9.85 6.04
N GLU A 13 -24.00 -10.80 5.24
CA GLU A 13 -22.56 -11.06 5.13
C GLU A 13 -21.82 -9.88 4.51
N LEU A 14 -22.41 -9.23 3.51
CA LEU A 14 -21.87 -8.05 2.85
C LEU A 14 -21.81 -6.85 3.81
N GLU A 15 -22.83 -6.67 4.64
CA GLU A 15 -22.87 -5.62 5.67
C GLU A 15 -21.83 -5.88 6.78
N ASN A 16 -21.70 -7.12 7.24
CA ASN A 16 -20.71 -7.50 8.24
C ASN A 16 -19.27 -7.40 7.70
N PHE A 17 -19.06 -7.76 6.44
CA PHE A 17 -17.80 -7.58 5.74
C PHE A 17 -17.46 -6.09 5.60
N GLY A 18 -18.43 -5.27 5.17
CA GLY A 18 -18.28 -3.82 5.05
C GLY A 18 -17.98 -3.12 6.39
N LYS A 19 -18.55 -3.59 7.51
CA LYS A 19 -18.23 -3.09 8.85
C LYS A 19 -16.82 -3.47 9.28
N LYS A 20 -16.39 -4.71 9.00
CA LYS A 20 -15.07 -5.24 9.38
C LYS A 20 -13.93 -4.63 8.57
N TYR A 21 -14.11 -4.50 7.26
CA TYR A 21 -13.08 -4.07 6.31
C TYR A 21 -13.29 -2.65 5.79
N ARG A 22 -14.07 -1.83 6.52
CA ARG A 22 -14.47 -0.49 6.08
C ARG A 22 -13.30 0.36 5.60
N PHE A 23 -12.19 0.35 6.33
CA PHE A 23 -10.99 1.12 5.99
C PHE A 23 -10.28 0.57 4.74
N GLU A 24 -10.14 -0.74 4.63
CA GLU A 24 -9.50 -1.38 3.48
C GLU A 24 -10.28 -1.12 2.19
N ILE A 25 -11.61 -1.20 2.26
CA ILE A 25 -12.49 -0.90 1.13
C ILE A 25 -12.32 0.57 0.70
N PHE A 26 -12.28 1.51 1.66
CA PHE A 26 -12.02 2.93 1.34
C PHE A 26 -10.63 3.14 0.72
N PHE A 27 -9.59 2.48 1.23
CA PHE A 27 -8.25 2.57 0.64
C PHE A 27 -8.21 2.07 -0.80
N ILE A 28 -8.86 0.93 -1.09
CA ILE A 28 -8.95 0.38 -2.45
C ILE A 28 -9.72 1.33 -3.36
N LEU A 29 -10.85 1.87 -2.90
CA LEU A 29 -11.64 2.84 -3.67
C LEU A 29 -10.84 4.11 -3.97
N TYR A 30 -10.10 4.65 -2.99
CA TYR A 30 -9.23 5.81 -3.20
C TYR A 30 -8.11 5.51 -4.17
N PHE A 31 -7.54 4.30 -4.12
CA PHE A 31 -6.50 3.88 -5.04
C PHE A 31 -7.01 3.76 -6.47
N LEU A 32 -8.18 3.16 -6.68
CA LEU A 32 -8.82 3.08 -8.00
C LEU A 32 -9.13 4.48 -8.54
N LEU A 33 -9.67 5.35 -7.69
CA LEU A 33 -9.98 6.72 -8.07
C LEU A 33 -8.71 7.51 -8.42
N ALA A 34 -7.65 7.41 -7.61
CA ALA A 34 -6.37 8.04 -7.88
C ALA A 34 -5.73 7.51 -9.19
N THR A 35 -5.88 6.21 -9.47
CA THR A 35 -5.40 5.61 -10.72
C THR A 35 -6.12 6.21 -11.93
N LEU A 36 -7.45 6.29 -11.87
CA LEU A 36 -8.27 6.85 -12.93
C LEU A 36 -8.00 8.35 -13.14
N LEU A 37 -7.94 9.13 -12.05
CA LEU A 37 -7.67 10.56 -12.10
C LEU A 37 -6.25 10.87 -12.58
N THR A 38 -5.24 10.07 -12.19
CA THR A 38 -3.88 10.23 -12.72
C THR A 38 -3.89 10.06 -14.23
N PHE A 39 -4.57 9.03 -14.74
CA PHE A 39 -4.62 8.77 -16.17
C PHE A 39 -5.33 9.89 -16.95
N LEU A 40 -6.42 10.43 -16.41
CA LEU A 40 -7.16 11.53 -17.04
C LEU A 40 -6.43 12.88 -17.01
N PHE A 41 -5.84 13.26 -15.88
CA PHE A 41 -5.39 14.64 -15.64
C PHE A 41 -3.86 14.83 -15.69
N PHE A 42 -3.08 13.80 -15.36
CA PHE A 42 -1.62 13.92 -15.21
C PHE A 42 -0.84 13.00 -16.17
N GLY A 43 -1.46 11.95 -16.69
CA GLY A 43 -0.82 10.92 -17.51
C GLY A 43 -0.06 9.88 -16.68
N ALA A 44 0.14 8.70 -17.27
CA ALA A 44 0.79 7.56 -16.61
C ALA A 44 2.28 7.79 -16.32
N THR A 45 2.96 8.65 -17.06
CA THR A 45 4.40 8.92 -16.89
C THR A 45 4.71 9.45 -15.50
N TRP A 46 3.89 10.38 -14.98
CA TRP A 46 4.11 10.99 -13.68
C TRP A 46 3.87 10.03 -12.52
N SER A 47 2.84 9.17 -12.60
CA SER A 47 2.61 8.15 -11.57
C SER A 47 3.72 7.11 -11.53
N ILE A 48 4.19 6.64 -12.70
CA ILE A 48 5.28 5.67 -12.78
C ILE A 48 6.58 6.29 -12.24
N PHE A 49 6.90 7.51 -12.66
CA PHE A 49 8.11 8.21 -12.22
C PHE A 49 8.12 8.43 -10.70
N LEU A 50 7.01 8.92 -10.14
CA LEU A 50 6.89 9.15 -8.70
C LEU A 50 6.85 7.85 -7.90
N ALA A 51 6.18 6.80 -8.39
CA ALA A 51 6.24 5.48 -7.77
C ALA A 51 7.68 4.93 -7.77
N GLY A 52 8.43 5.14 -8.85
CA GLY A 52 9.84 4.75 -8.94
C GLY A 52 10.71 5.49 -7.93
N ILE A 53 10.62 6.82 -7.85
CA ILE A 53 11.34 7.62 -6.86
C ILE A 53 10.96 7.20 -5.45
N GLY A 54 9.66 7.06 -5.18
CA GLY A 54 9.15 6.57 -3.90
C GLY A 54 9.79 5.22 -3.56
N GLY A 55 9.76 4.27 -4.48
CA GLY A 55 10.39 2.95 -4.35
C GLY A 55 11.86 3.01 -3.96
N ILE A 56 12.66 3.79 -4.69
CA ILE A 56 14.09 3.95 -4.40
C ILE A 56 14.30 4.54 -2.99
N LEU A 57 13.56 5.60 -2.64
CA LEU A 57 13.64 6.20 -1.30
C LEU A 57 13.18 5.22 -0.20
N GLY A 58 12.17 4.41 -0.48
CA GLY A 58 11.67 3.37 0.41
C GLY A 58 12.73 2.30 0.68
N VAL A 59 13.43 1.85 -0.35
CA VAL A 59 14.55 0.90 -0.23
C VAL A 59 15.72 1.52 0.54
N TRP A 60 16.02 2.80 0.31
CA TRP A 60 17.18 3.45 0.92
C TRP A 60 16.96 3.84 2.39
N LEU A 61 15.72 4.20 2.77
CA LEU A 61 15.38 4.70 4.09
C LEU A 61 14.21 3.93 4.75
N PRO A 62 14.23 2.57 4.77
CA PRO A 62 13.09 1.76 5.19
C PRO A 62 12.66 2.07 6.63
N GLY A 63 13.62 2.22 7.55
CA GLY A 63 13.33 2.51 8.95
C GLY A 63 12.69 3.89 9.18
N LYS A 64 13.00 4.89 8.35
CA LYS A 64 12.36 6.22 8.45
C LYS A 64 10.95 6.19 7.90
N VAL A 65 10.77 5.51 6.76
CA VAL A 65 9.47 5.30 6.13
C VAL A 65 8.51 4.56 7.05
N GLU A 66 8.95 3.46 7.67
CA GLU A 66 8.12 2.69 8.58
C GLU A 66 7.74 3.48 9.84
N LYS A 67 8.70 4.22 10.41
CA LYS A 67 8.43 5.09 11.56
C LYS A 67 7.42 6.18 11.20
N ALA A 68 7.57 6.81 10.04
CA ALA A 68 6.65 7.83 9.57
C ALA A 68 5.24 7.25 9.32
N ALA A 69 5.15 6.11 8.64
CA ALA A 69 3.88 5.42 8.40
C ALA A 69 3.20 5.03 9.72
N LYS A 70 3.94 4.43 10.65
CA LYS A 70 3.42 4.04 11.97
C LYS A 70 2.96 5.26 12.76
N ALA A 71 3.72 6.35 12.75
CA ALA A 71 3.35 7.59 13.41
C ALA A 71 2.08 8.20 12.80
N ALA A 72 1.98 8.22 11.47
CA ALA A 72 0.79 8.72 10.76
C ALA A 72 -0.46 7.90 11.09
N PHE A 73 -0.37 6.56 11.06
CA PHE A 73 -1.48 5.71 11.47
C PHE A 73 -1.84 5.93 12.95
N GLN A 74 -0.86 5.89 13.85
CA GLN A 74 -1.11 6.12 15.28
C GLN A 74 -1.75 7.48 15.55
N PHE A 75 -1.34 8.52 14.81
CA PHE A 75 -1.96 9.83 14.88
C PHE A 75 -3.43 9.74 14.48
N VAL A 76 -3.76 9.18 13.31
CA VAL A 76 -5.14 9.03 12.82
C VAL A 76 -6.00 8.17 13.75
N TYR A 77 -5.45 7.09 14.31
CA TYR A 77 -6.18 6.18 15.21
C TYR A 77 -6.38 6.75 16.62
N LYS A 78 -5.51 7.66 17.08
CA LYS A 78 -5.67 8.36 18.37
C LYS A 78 -6.74 9.45 18.34
N GLN A 79 -7.12 9.93 17.16
CA GLN A 79 -8.11 10.99 17.04
C GLN A 79 -9.53 10.49 17.31
N GLU A 80 -10.37 11.38 17.85
CA GLU A 80 -11.80 11.12 18.03
C GLU A 80 -12.51 10.85 16.69
N LYS A 81 -13.68 10.19 16.76
CA LYS A 81 -14.43 9.75 15.56
C LYS A 81 -14.65 10.87 14.53
N ILE A 82 -14.99 12.08 14.99
CA ILE A 82 -15.23 13.24 14.12
C ILE A 82 -13.93 13.71 13.47
N THR A 83 -12.87 13.90 14.26
CA THR A 83 -11.55 14.32 13.74
C THR A 83 -10.98 13.29 12.76
N ARG A 84 -11.19 11.99 13.01
CA ARG A 84 -10.80 10.92 12.08
C ARG A 84 -11.58 10.99 10.76
N LEU A 85 -12.87 11.34 10.81
CA LEU A 85 -13.67 11.56 9.62
C LEU A 85 -13.16 12.77 8.83
N ILE A 86 -12.84 13.88 9.50
CA ILE A 86 -12.27 15.08 8.87
C ILE A 86 -10.95 14.74 8.18
N LEU A 87 -10.04 14.03 8.85
CA LEU A 87 -8.77 13.61 8.26
C LEU A 87 -8.95 12.69 7.05
N ALA A 88 -9.96 11.81 7.08
CA ALA A 88 -10.29 10.97 5.93
C ALA A 88 -10.80 11.79 4.74
N ILE A 89 -11.66 12.79 4.98
CA ILE A 89 -12.15 13.69 3.93
C ILE A 89 -11.00 14.51 3.35
N VAL A 90 -10.14 15.09 4.19
CA VAL A 90 -8.95 15.85 3.74
C VAL A 90 -8.03 14.95 2.91
N GLY A 91 -7.80 13.71 3.36
CA GLY A 91 -7.04 12.72 2.60
C GLY A 91 -7.65 12.41 1.23
N ALA A 92 -8.97 12.26 1.16
CA ALA A 92 -9.68 12.04 -0.11
C ALA A 92 -9.57 13.24 -1.06
N VAL A 93 -9.67 14.47 -0.54
CA VAL A 93 -9.49 15.70 -1.31
C VAL A 93 -8.07 15.78 -1.87
N ILE A 94 -7.04 15.51 -1.05
CA ILE A 94 -5.64 15.49 -1.52
C ILE A 94 -5.44 14.41 -2.58
N ALA A 95 -5.98 13.20 -2.39
CA ALA A 95 -5.90 12.12 -3.36
C ALA A 95 -6.61 12.46 -4.69
N PHE A 96 -7.64 13.30 -4.65
CA PHE A 96 -8.36 13.78 -5.83
C PHE A 96 -7.55 14.83 -6.60
N PHE A 97 -6.94 15.80 -5.90
CA PHE A 97 -6.20 16.90 -6.54
C PHE A 97 -4.75 16.56 -6.88
N LEU A 98 -4.11 15.67 -6.12
CA LEU A 98 -2.76 15.15 -6.37
C LEU A 98 -2.74 13.60 -6.45
N PRO A 99 -3.43 12.99 -7.43
CA PRO A 99 -3.39 11.55 -7.65
C PRO A 99 -1.97 10.96 -7.78
N PRO A 100 -0.99 11.61 -8.46
CA PRO A 100 0.37 11.07 -8.55
C PRO A 100 1.09 10.94 -7.21
N LEU A 101 0.69 11.70 -6.19
CA LEU A 101 1.26 11.61 -4.84
C LEU A 101 0.89 10.28 -4.16
N VAL A 102 -0.28 9.71 -4.48
CA VAL A 102 -0.69 8.38 -4.00
C VAL A 102 0.30 7.32 -4.51
N PHE A 103 0.69 7.42 -5.78
CA PHE A 103 1.69 6.52 -6.38
C PHE A 103 3.07 6.68 -5.76
N PHE A 104 3.48 7.91 -5.42
CA PHE A 104 4.72 8.14 -4.67
C PHE A 104 4.73 7.39 -3.33
N PHE A 105 3.68 7.57 -2.52
CA PHE A 105 3.58 6.90 -1.21
C PHE A 105 3.49 5.37 -1.35
N MET A 106 2.80 4.89 -2.38
CA MET A 106 2.74 3.45 -2.68
C MET A 106 4.12 2.89 -3.02
N GLY A 107 4.87 3.59 -3.88
CA GLY A 107 6.27 3.25 -4.17
C GLY A 107 7.12 3.23 -2.90
N LEU A 108 7.00 4.27 -2.07
CA LEU A 108 7.75 4.42 -0.83
C LEU A 108 7.48 3.30 0.18
N MET A 109 6.22 2.88 0.35
CA MET A 109 5.90 1.71 1.17
C MET A 109 6.34 0.40 0.53
N GLY A 110 6.20 0.26 -0.79
CA GLY A 110 6.64 -0.93 -1.54
C GLY A 110 8.15 -1.16 -1.40
N GLY A 111 8.95 -0.11 -1.60
CA GLY A 111 10.41 -0.16 -1.44
C GLY A 111 10.84 -0.49 -0.02
N ALA A 112 10.20 0.11 0.99
CA ALA A 112 10.49 -0.21 2.40
C ALA A 112 10.17 -1.69 2.73
N GLY A 113 9.10 -2.23 2.14
CA GLY A 113 8.70 -3.63 2.31
C GLY A 113 9.66 -4.65 1.69
N MET A 114 10.36 -4.30 0.60
CA MET A 114 11.32 -5.20 -0.07
C MET A 114 12.47 -5.61 0.85
N ASN A 115 12.98 -4.69 1.68
CA ASN A 115 14.03 -5.01 2.64
C ASN A 115 13.60 -6.07 3.67
N ARG A 116 12.32 -6.08 4.06
CA ARG A 116 11.76 -7.14 4.93
C ARG A 116 11.64 -8.47 4.21
N ALA A 117 11.17 -8.45 2.96
CA ALA A 117 11.06 -9.66 2.15
C ALA A 117 12.44 -10.28 1.91
N SER A 118 13.45 -9.48 1.58
CA SER A 118 14.83 -9.93 1.41
C SER A 118 15.49 -10.43 2.70
N ALA A 119 15.17 -9.83 3.85
CA ALA A 119 15.66 -10.31 5.15
C ALA A 119 14.98 -11.61 5.62
N ALA A 120 13.79 -11.92 5.11
CA ALA A 120 13.02 -13.12 5.45
C ALA A 120 13.34 -14.35 4.56
N VAL A 121 14.13 -14.17 3.49
CA VAL A 121 14.61 -15.31 2.69
C VAL A 121 15.73 -16.00 3.48
N PRO A 122 15.57 -17.26 3.92
CA PRO A 122 16.68 -18.00 4.51
C PRO A 122 17.78 -18.10 3.46
N LYS A 123 19.01 -17.69 3.81
CA LYS A 123 20.18 -17.90 2.95
C LYS A 123 20.23 -19.38 2.60
N LYS A 124 19.89 -19.73 1.37
CA LYS A 124 20.21 -21.05 0.84
C LYS A 124 21.74 -21.12 0.90
N HIS A 125 22.25 -22.00 1.76
CA HIS A 125 23.66 -22.33 1.84
C HIS A 125 24.09 -22.72 0.43
N ASP A 126 24.87 -21.86 -0.20
CA ASP A 126 25.57 -22.17 -1.43
C ASP A 126 26.82 -22.94 -0.99
N ASP A 127 26.63 -24.22 -0.67
CA ASP A 127 27.72 -25.17 -0.47
C ASP A 127 28.27 -25.53 -1.85
N GLY A 128 28.83 -24.51 -2.50
CA GLY A 128 29.76 -24.68 -3.60
C GLY A 128 31.10 -25.15 -3.03
N GLU A 129 31.19 -26.40 -2.58
CA GLU A 129 32.49 -27.10 -2.53
C GLU A 129 32.82 -27.60 -3.95
N GLY A 130 33.14 -26.63 -4.81
CA GLY A 130 34.02 -26.84 -5.93
C GLY A 130 35.43 -26.41 -5.53
N GLY A 131 36.25 -27.35 -5.08
CA GLY A 131 37.65 -27.13 -4.77
C GLY A 131 38.44 -28.43 -4.81
N GLY A 132 39.03 -28.76 -5.96
CA GLY A 132 40.31 -29.49 -5.97
C GLY A 132 41.37 -28.64 -5.26
N PRO A 133 42.50 -29.19 -4.75
CA PRO A 133 43.43 -29.99 -5.55
C PRO A 133 44.13 -31.15 -4.79
N GLN A 134 44.45 -32.22 -5.52
CA GLN A 134 45.75 -32.94 -5.57
C GLN A 134 45.57 -34.31 -6.23
#